data_AF-A0A938DJW3-F1
#
_entry.id   AF-A0A938DJW3-F1
#
_cell.length_a   1.000
_cell.length_b   1.000
_cell.length_c   1.000
_cell.angle_alpha   90.00
_cell.angle_beta   90.00
_cell.angle_gamma   90.00
#
_symmetry.space_group_name_H-M   'P 1'
#
loop_
_entity.id
_entity.type
_entity.pdbx_description
1 polymer ?
#
loop_
_entity_poly.entity_id
_entity_poly.type
_entity_poly.pdbx_seq_one_letter_code
_entity_poly.pdbx_strand_id
1 'polypeptide(L)'
;MSGGDVQRELDRLREGPLRLAYLTYRGKPHVGGQGVYTRHLTKALVDLGHHVEVYGGQPYPVLDSRIALHKLPSLDIFNDLYPGRFPAYWELNNWPNALEALYFLKGTFAEPLTFSLRAFRA
;
A
#
# COMPACT_ATOMS: atom_id res chain seq x y z
N MET A 1 25.15 -20.18 7.49
CA MET A 1 24.04 -21.07 7.10
C MET A 1 24.58 -22.04 6.06
N SER A 2 24.40 -23.35 6.24
CA SER A 2 24.86 -24.35 5.27
C SER A 2 23.92 -24.37 4.04
N GLY A 3 24.41 -24.74 2.86
CA GLY A 3 23.59 -24.81 1.63
C GLY A 3 22.35 -25.72 1.76
N GLY A 4 22.41 -26.75 2.62
CA GLY A 4 21.27 -27.62 2.92
C GLY A 4 20.20 -27.00 3.84
N ASP A 5 20.53 -25.96 4.60
CA ASP A 5 19.57 -25.24 5.43
C ASP A 5 18.77 -24.23 4.58
N VAL A 6 19.44 -23.60 3.62
CA VAL A 6 18.80 -22.70 2.65
C VAL A 6 17.79 -23.46 1.79
N GLN A 7 18.13 -24.66 1.31
CA GLN A 7 17.20 -25.45 0.49
C GLN A 7 15.95 -25.86 1.28
N ARG A 8 16.11 -26.28 2.55
CA ARG A 8 14.97 -26.61 3.43
C ARG A 8 14.09 -25.40 3.74
N GLU A 9 14.68 -24.22 3.91
CA GLU A 9 13.93 -22.97 4.07
C GLU A 9 13.11 -22.66 2.80
N LEU A 10 13.71 -22.80 1.61
CA LEU A 10 13.05 -22.55 0.33
C LEU A 10 11.91 -23.54 0.07
N ASP A 11 12.09 -24.82 0.37
CA ASP A 11 11.04 -25.83 0.21
C ASP A 11 9.88 -25.58 1.20
N ARG A 12 10.18 -25.16 2.44
CA ARG A 12 9.16 -24.69 3.40
C ARG A 12 8.41 -23.46 2.88
N LEU A 13 9.08 -22.50 2.25
CA LEU A 13 8.44 -21.31 1.67
C LEU A 13 7.58 -21.65 0.44
N ARG A 14 7.92 -22.73 -0.28
CA ARG A 14 7.16 -23.19 -1.45
C ARG A 14 5.87 -23.91 -1.08
N GLU A 15 5.86 -24.66 0.03
CA GLU A 15 4.74 -25.54 0.38
C GLU A 15 3.98 -25.11 1.67
N GLY A 16 4.52 -24.15 2.42
CA GLY A 16 3.96 -23.70 3.70
C GLY A 16 3.23 -22.35 3.66
N PRO A 17 2.50 -22.00 4.74
CA PRO A 17 1.80 -20.73 4.83
C PRO A 17 2.79 -19.55 4.91
N LEU A 18 2.69 -18.64 3.94
CA LEU A 18 3.49 -17.41 3.87
C LEU A 18 2.86 -16.27 4.68
N ARG A 19 3.72 -15.33 5.10
CA ARG A 19 3.33 -14.02 5.63
C ARG A 19 3.59 -12.96 4.56
N LEU A 20 2.52 -12.34 4.08
CA LEU A 20 2.54 -11.45 2.93
C LEU A 20 2.16 -10.03 3.34
N ALA A 21 3.03 -9.07 3.03
CA ALA A 21 2.70 -7.66 3.06
C ALA A 21 2.30 -7.21 1.64
N TYR A 22 1.03 -6.91 1.44
CA TYR A 22 0.47 -6.51 0.15
C TYR A 22 0.36 -4.98 0.08
N LEU A 23 1.14 -4.36 -0.81
CA LEU A 23 1.19 -2.91 -0.93
C LEU A 23 0.28 -2.42 -2.06
N THR A 24 -0.57 -1.44 -1.77
CA THR A 24 -1.43 -0.80 -2.76
C THR A 24 -1.45 0.71 -2.55
N TYR A 25 -0.91 1.47 -3.51
CA TYR A 25 -0.78 2.92 -3.34
C TYR A 25 -2.12 3.64 -3.52
N ARG A 26 -3.05 3.10 -4.31
CA ARG A 26 -4.47 3.54 -4.38
C ARG A 26 -5.39 2.33 -4.55
N GLY A 27 -6.50 2.30 -3.83
CA GLY A 27 -7.43 1.16 -3.80
C GLY A 27 -8.88 1.52 -4.11
N LYS A 28 -9.13 2.45 -5.04
CA LYS A 28 -10.49 2.98 -5.28
C LYS A 28 -11.46 1.85 -5.71
N PRO A 29 -12.59 1.63 -4.98
CA PRO A 29 -13.45 0.46 -5.22
C PRO A 29 -14.27 0.47 -6.52
N HIS A 30 -14.63 1.66 -7.02
CA HIS A 30 -15.60 1.83 -8.10
C HIS A 30 -14.98 2.09 -9.48
N VAL A 31 -13.66 2.24 -9.55
CA VAL A 31 -12.93 2.24 -10.81
C VAL A 31 -12.36 0.83 -10.98
N GLY A 32 -12.44 0.26 -12.18
CA GLY A 32 -12.03 -1.13 -12.45
C GLY A 32 -10.55 -1.46 -12.20
N GLY A 33 -9.78 -0.56 -11.58
CA GLY A 33 -8.38 -0.73 -11.23
C GLY A 33 -8.14 -1.43 -9.89
N GLN A 34 -7.10 -0.98 -9.19
CA GLN A 34 -6.46 -1.67 -8.06
C GLN A 34 -7.39 -2.08 -6.92
N GLY A 35 -8.49 -1.37 -6.64
CA GLY A 35 -9.37 -1.68 -5.50
C GLY A 35 -10.06 -3.06 -5.58
N VAL A 36 -10.58 -3.43 -6.74
CA VAL A 36 -11.27 -4.72 -6.94
C VAL A 36 -10.26 -5.88 -6.92
N TYR A 37 -9.12 -5.71 -7.60
CA TYR A 37 -8.05 -6.71 -7.63
C TYR A 37 -7.45 -6.95 -6.24
N THR A 38 -7.14 -5.89 -5.50
CA THR A 38 -6.61 -6.02 -4.14
C THR A 38 -7.57 -6.83 -3.27
N ARG A 39 -8.88 -6.54 -3.31
CA ARG A 39 -9.87 -7.28 -2.53
C ARG A 39 -9.88 -8.77 -2.84
N HIS A 40 -10.00 -9.13 -4.12
CA HIS A 40 -10.13 -10.53 -4.52
C HIS A 40 -8.84 -11.32 -4.35
N LEU A 41 -7.70 -10.73 -4.69
CA LEU A 41 -6.40 -11.39 -4.58
C LEU A 41 -6.02 -11.64 -3.11
N THR A 42 -6.16 -10.63 -2.26
CA THR A 42 -5.83 -10.78 -0.83
C THR A 42 -6.78 -11.75 -0.14
N LYS A 43 -8.07 -11.76 -0.52
CA LYS A 43 -9.01 -12.79 -0.07
C LYS A 43 -8.59 -14.19 -0.48
N ALA A 44 -8.25 -14.40 -1.76
CA ALA A 44 -7.82 -15.70 -2.27
C ALA A 44 -6.55 -16.20 -1.56
N LEU A 45 -5.60 -15.31 -1.28
CA LEU A 45 -4.39 -15.65 -0.51
C LEU A 45 -4.71 -16.10 0.92
N VAL A 46 -5.65 -15.44 1.59
CA VAL A 46 -6.13 -15.86 2.92
C VAL A 46 -6.90 -17.19 2.84
N ASP A 47 -7.71 -17.40 1.79
CA ASP A 47 -8.44 -18.65 1.57
C ASP A 47 -7.48 -19.84 1.32
N LEU A 48 -6.28 -19.58 0.79
CA LEU A 48 -5.18 -20.55 0.66
C LEU A 48 -4.41 -20.79 1.97
N GLY A 49 -4.78 -20.12 3.07
CA GLY A 49 -4.14 -20.28 4.38
C GLY A 49 -2.93 -19.39 4.61
N HIS A 50 -2.68 -18.39 3.75
CA HIS A 50 -1.62 -17.41 3.96
C HIS A 50 -2.07 -16.29 4.91
N HIS A 51 -1.10 -15.75 5.65
CA HIS A 51 -1.32 -14.56 6.46
C HIS A 51 -1.07 -13.31 5.61
N VAL A 52 -2.08 -12.46 5.43
CA VAL A 52 -1.99 -11.28 4.58
C VAL A 52 -2.30 -10.01 5.37
N GLU A 53 -1.41 -9.03 5.26
CA GLU A 53 -1.63 -7.67 5.73
C GLU A 53 -1.52 -6.71 4.54
N VAL A 54 -2.42 -5.72 4.46
CA VAL A 54 -2.46 -4.76 3.35
C VAL A 54 -2.00 -3.39 3.82
N TYR A 55 -1.03 -2.82 3.13
CA TYR A 55 -0.59 -1.44 3.31
C TYR A 55 -1.17 -0.59 2.19
N GLY A 56 -2.15 0.27 2.54
CA GLY A 56 -2.98 0.99 1.58
C GLY A 56 -2.79 2.50 1.64
N GLY A 57 -2.63 3.15 0.50
CA GLY A 57 -2.78 4.60 0.34
C GLY A 57 -4.22 5.01 0.00
N GLN A 58 -4.51 6.31 0.03
CA GLN A 58 -5.83 6.85 -0.28
C GLN A 58 -6.13 6.86 -1.78
N PRO A 59 -7.36 6.53 -2.21
CA PRO A 59 -8.47 6.01 -1.41
C PRO A 59 -8.26 4.55 -1.02
N TYR A 60 -8.66 4.19 0.20
CA TYR A 60 -8.41 2.85 0.76
C TYR A 60 -9.31 1.77 0.13
N PRO A 61 -8.80 0.56 -0.09
CA PRO A 61 -9.58 -0.56 -0.60
C PRO A 61 -10.54 -1.13 0.46
N VAL A 62 -11.63 -1.72 -0.01
CA VAL A 62 -12.52 -2.54 0.82
C VAL A 62 -11.99 -3.97 0.83
N LEU A 63 -11.65 -4.50 2.01
CA LEU A 63 -11.03 -5.81 2.17
C LEU A 63 -11.95 -6.79 2.91
N ASP A 64 -11.58 -8.07 2.89
CA ASP A 64 -12.16 -9.11 3.75
C ASP A 64 -11.81 -8.80 5.23
N SER A 65 -12.72 -9.08 6.16
CA SER A 65 -12.54 -8.79 7.58
C SER A 65 -11.37 -9.53 8.24
N ARG A 66 -10.90 -10.62 7.61
CA ARG A 66 -9.72 -11.38 8.07
C ARG A 66 -8.39 -10.67 7.79
N ILE A 67 -8.39 -9.61 6.98
CA ILE A 67 -7.18 -8.95 6.50
C ILE A 67 -6.99 -7.63 7.23
N ALA A 68 -5.82 -7.43 7.84
CA ALA A 68 -5.48 -6.16 8.46
C ALA A 68 -5.17 -5.10 7.40
N LEU A 69 -5.80 -3.93 7.50
CA LEU A 69 -5.52 -2.76 6.66
C LEU A 69 -4.69 -1.73 7.43
N HIS A 70 -3.42 -1.60 7.06
CA HIS A 70 -2.54 -0.53 7.50
C HIS A 70 -2.70 0.67 6.58
N LYS A 71 -3.32 1.72 7.11
CA LYS A 71 -3.61 2.95 6.37
C LYS A 71 -2.36 3.84 6.38
N LEU A 72 -1.86 4.16 5.19
CA LEU A 72 -0.76 5.10 4.98
C LEU A 72 -1.32 6.41 4.41
N PRO A 73 -1.73 7.37 5.28
CA PRO A 73 -2.33 8.63 4.82
C PRO A 73 -1.31 9.47 4.04
N SER A 74 -1.74 10.02 2.91
CA SER A 74 -1.01 10.99 2.08
C SER A 74 -1.63 12.38 2.18
N LEU A 75 -1.13 13.37 1.45
CA LEU A 75 -1.76 14.69 1.40
C LEU A 75 -3.10 14.69 0.62
N ASP A 76 -3.37 13.60 -0.10
CA ASP A 76 -4.59 13.37 -0.88
C ASP A 76 -4.89 14.56 -1.82
N ILE A 77 -3.83 15.05 -2.47
CA ILE A 77 -3.86 16.23 -3.35
C ILE A 77 -4.80 16.01 -4.53
N PHE A 78 -4.84 14.78 -5.05
CA PHE A 78 -5.76 14.36 -6.10
C PHE A 78 -6.94 13.58 -5.53
N ASN A 79 -7.72 14.21 -4.66
CA ASN A 79 -8.97 13.64 -4.16
C ASN A 79 -10.15 13.91 -5.11
N ASP A 80 -11.28 13.25 -4.85
CA ASP A 80 -12.49 13.40 -5.68
C ASP A 80 -13.26 14.70 -5.42
N LEU A 81 -13.09 15.31 -4.24
CA LEU A 81 -13.87 16.49 -3.81
C LEU A 81 -13.22 17.81 -4.25
N TYR A 82 -11.90 17.88 -4.20
CA TYR A 82 -11.05 19.07 -4.41
C TYR A 82 -9.76 18.69 -5.16
N PRO A 83 -9.85 18.29 -6.44
CA PRO A 83 -8.69 17.87 -7.20
C PRO A 83 -7.68 19.03 -7.32
N GLY A 84 -6.43 18.77 -6.94
CA GLY A 84 -5.36 19.78 -6.99
C GLY A 84 -5.35 20.74 -5.80
N ARG A 85 -5.95 20.36 -4.67
CA ARG A 85 -5.92 21.17 -3.45
C ARG A 85 -4.48 21.39 -3.00
N PHE A 86 -4.10 22.66 -2.82
CA PHE A 86 -2.83 23.01 -2.22
C PHE A 86 -2.79 22.59 -0.74
N PRO A 87 -1.76 21.86 -0.30
CA PRO A 87 -1.62 21.48 1.09
C PRO A 87 -1.35 22.72 1.95
N ALA A 88 -1.98 22.77 3.12
CA ALA A 88 -1.71 23.82 4.09
C ALA A 88 -0.37 23.59 4.81
N TYR A 89 0.22 24.65 5.36
CA TYR A 89 1.54 24.57 5.98
C TYR A 89 1.60 23.57 7.15
N TRP A 90 0.51 23.37 7.89
CA TRP A 90 0.43 22.39 8.98
C TRP A 90 0.35 20.93 8.50
N GLU A 91 -0.03 20.70 7.24
CA GLU A 91 -0.06 19.36 6.64
C GLU A 91 1.34 18.92 6.21
N LEU A 92 2.30 19.84 6.10
CA LEU A 92 3.71 19.55 5.80
C LEU A 92 4.48 19.11 7.06
N ASN A 93 3.85 18.27 7.89
CA ASN A 93 4.37 17.86 9.19
C ASN A 93 5.40 16.72 9.14
N ASN A 94 5.64 16.13 7.96
CA ASN A 94 6.58 15.04 7.78
C ASN A 94 7.28 15.10 6.41
N TRP A 95 8.43 14.43 6.32
CA TRP A 95 9.26 14.43 5.11
C TRP A 95 8.53 13.92 3.84
N PRO A 96 7.78 12.79 3.87
CA PRO A 96 6.95 12.38 2.73
C PRO A 96 5.94 13.44 2.30
N ASN A 97 5.26 14.13 3.22
CA ASN A 97 4.31 15.20 2.91
C ASN A 97 5.02 16.40 2.25
N ALA A 98 6.19 16.80 2.76
CA ALA A 98 6.98 17.87 2.17
C ALA A 98 7.43 17.53 0.73
N LEU A 99 7.87 16.29 0.49
CA LEU A 99 8.21 15.81 -0.85
C LEU A 99 6.99 15.75 -1.77
N GLU A 100 5.85 15.28 -1.28
CA GLU A 100 4.60 15.21 -2.05
C GLU A 100 4.18 16.60 -2.53
N ALA A 101 4.25 17.61 -1.66
CA ALA A 101 3.99 19.00 -2.01
C ALA A 101 5.02 19.58 -2.99
N LEU A 102 6.31 19.31 -2.80
CA LEU A 102 7.37 19.80 -3.69
C LEU A 102 7.25 19.23 -5.10
N TYR A 103 6.99 17.94 -5.23
CA TYR A 103 6.82 17.28 -6.53
C TYR A 103 5.48 17.71 -7.19
N PHE A 104 4.43 17.92 -6.39
CA PHE A 104 3.19 18.53 -6.89
C PHE A 104 3.43 19.93 -7.47
N LEU A 105 4.18 20.80 -6.77
CA LEU A 105 4.57 22.13 -7.26
C LEU A 105 5.39 22.08 -8.56
N LYS A 106 6.18 21.01 -8.76
CA LYS A 106 6.91 20.76 -10.01
C LYS A 106 6.01 20.23 -11.14
N GLY A 107 4.71 20.05 -10.91
CA GLY A 107 3.76 19.50 -11.89
C GLY A 107 3.90 17.99 -12.09
N THR A 108 4.47 17.27 -11.11
CA THR A 108 4.69 15.82 -11.19
C THR A 108 3.77 15.03 -10.25
N PHE A 109 3.45 13.79 -10.62
CA PHE A 109 2.59 12.92 -9.82
C PHE A 109 3.41 12.22 -8.72
N ALA A 110 3.36 12.77 -7.51
CA ALA A 110 4.21 12.38 -6.38
C ALA A 110 3.69 11.19 -5.55
N GLU A 111 2.42 10.80 -5.71
CA GLU A 111 1.75 9.82 -4.84
C GLU A 111 2.45 8.44 -4.80
N PRO A 112 2.93 7.84 -5.92
CA PRO A 112 3.59 6.54 -5.87
C PRO A 112 4.94 6.58 -5.15
N LEU A 113 5.72 7.65 -5.35
CA LEU A 113 7.01 7.83 -4.70
C LEU A 113 6.85 8.02 -3.18
N THR A 114 5.94 8.91 -2.81
CA THR A 114 5.70 9.25 -1.40
C THR A 114 5.02 8.10 -0.66
N PHE A 115 4.19 7.30 -1.33
CA PHE A 115 3.68 6.04 -0.81
C PHE A 115 4.83 5.06 -0.49
N SER A 116 5.78 4.85 -1.38
CA SER A 116 6.94 3.96 -1.12
C SER A 116 7.75 4.43 0.10
N LEU A 117 7.93 5.74 0.28
CA LEU A 117 8.60 6.29 1.45
C LEU A 117 7.81 6.08 2.75
N ARG A 118 6.47 6.14 2.69
CA ARG A 118 5.60 5.82 3.84
C ARG A 118 5.65 4.34 4.18
N ALA A 119 5.58 3.48 3.16
CA ALA A 119 5.64 2.03 3.33
C ALA A 119 6.99 1.57 3.90
N PHE A 120 8.10 2.22 3.53
CA PHE A 120 9.41 1.93 4.12
C PHE A 120 9.53 2.31 5.61
N ARG A 121 8.67 3.21 6.11
CA ARG A 121 8.69 3.69 7.50
C ARG A 121 7.67 2.97 8.40
N ALA A 122 6.75 2.22 7.81
CA ALA A 122 5.71 1.47 8.51
C ALA A 122 6.26 0.12 8.98
#